data_AF-A0A0D3D7E2-F1
#
_entry.id   AF-A0A0D3D7E2-F1
#
_cell.length_a   1.000
_cell.length_b   1.000
_cell.length_c   1.000
_cell.angle_alpha   90.00
_cell.angle_beta   90.00
_cell.angle_gamma   90.00
#
_symmetry.space_group_name_H-M   'P 1'
#
loop_
_entity.id
_entity.type
_entity.pdbx_description
1 polymer ?
#
loop_
_entity_poly.entity_id
_entity_poly.type
_entity_poly.pdbx_seq_one_letter_code
_entity_poly.pdbx_strand_id
1 'polypeptide(L)' 'MRGRSYTPSPPRGYGRRGRTSPSPRGGCYGGRSVDLPTSLLVRNLRYDCRQEDLRRSFEQFGPLRDI' A
#
# COMPACT_ATOMS: atom_id res chain seq x y z
N MET A 1 -51.39 36.00 3.44
CA MET A 1 -50.43 36.48 2.41
C MET A 1 -49.02 36.44 2.99
N ARG A 2 -48.08 35.82 2.25
CA ARG A 2 -46.60 36.00 2.20
C ARG A 2 -45.85 36.36 3.50
N GLY A 3 -44.78 35.67 3.92
CA GLY A 3 -43.88 34.78 3.19
C GLY A 3 -43.18 33.82 4.15
N ARG A 4 -42.96 32.59 3.68
CA ARG A 4 -42.05 31.66 4.36
C ARG A 4 -40.64 32.15 4.07
N SER A 5 -39.95 32.51 5.15
CA SER A 5 -38.53 32.82 5.19
C SER A 5 -37.74 31.75 4.46
N TYR A 6 -36.87 32.17 3.54
CA TYR A 6 -35.91 31.29 2.90
C TYR A 6 -34.98 30.72 3.97
N THR A 7 -35.17 29.46 4.34
CA THR A 7 -34.15 28.70 5.06
C THR A 7 -33.18 28.19 4.00
N PRO A 8 -31.92 28.68 3.96
CA PRO A 8 -30.96 28.15 3.00
C PRO A 8 -30.83 26.64 3.22
N SER A 9 -30.91 25.88 2.13
CA SER A 9 -30.63 24.45 2.19
C SER A 9 -29.19 24.26 2.70
N PRO A 10 -28.94 23.35 3.65
CA PRO A 10 -27.58 23.08 4.10
C PRO A 10 -26.72 22.73 2.88
N PRO A 11 -25.45 23.17 2.85
CA PRO A 11 -24.59 22.98 1.69
C PRO A 11 -24.57 21.49 1.33
N ARG A 12 -25.08 21.16 0.15
CA ARG A 12 -24.98 19.80 -0.40
C ARG A 12 -23.50 19.52 -0.56
N GLY A 13 -22.98 18.56 0.20
CA GLY A 13 -21.60 18.12 0.09
C GLY A 13 -21.36 17.44 -1.26
N TYR A 14 -21.15 18.24 -2.32
CA TYR A 14 -20.65 17.75 -3.59
C TYR A 14 -19.14 17.69 -3.54
N GLY A 15 -18.62 16.46 -3.51
CA GLY A 15 -17.33 16.16 -4.11
C GLY A 15 -16.12 16.47 -3.25
N ARG A 16 -15.95 15.74 -2.15
CA ARG A 16 -14.62 15.20 -1.82
C ARG A 16 -14.21 14.20 -2.91
N ARG A 17 -14.03 14.65 -4.16
CA ARG A 17 -13.15 13.95 -5.11
C ARG A 17 -11.76 14.46 -4.77
N GLY A 18 -11.30 14.03 -3.60
CA GLY A 18 -9.89 14.08 -3.26
C GLY A 18 -9.14 13.57 -4.48
N ARG A 19 -8.09 14.31 -4.83
CA ARG A 19 -7.02 13.82 -5.68
C ARG A 19 -6.89 12.33 -5.43
N THR A 20 -7.21 11.52 -6.43
CA THR A 20 -6.86 10.11 -6.42
C THR A 20 -5.34 10.06 -6.51
N SER A 21 -4.67 10.36 -5.40
CA SER A 21 -3.46 9.65 -5.09
C SER A 21 -3.90 8.19 -5.04
N PRO A 22 -3.28 7.29 -5.82
CA PRO A 22 -3.44 5.87 -5.57
C PRO A 22 -2.80 5.63 -4.20
N SER A 23 -3.57 5.83 -3.13
CA SER A 23 -3.23 5.29 -1.83
C SER A 23 -3.06 3.80 -2.08
N PRO A 24 -1.91 3.22 -1.71
CA PRO A 24 -1.64 1.81 -1.97
C PRO A 24 -2.81 1.05 -1.38
N ARG A 25 -3.53 0.32 -2.23
CA ARG A 25 -4.54 -0.61 -1.75
C ARG A 25 -3.79 -1.55 -0.82
N GLY A 26 -3.94 -1.30 0.49
CA GLY A 26 -3.43 -2.14 1.54
C GLY A 26 -3.96 -3.53 1.24
N GLY A 27 -3.06 -4.39 0.80
CA GLY A 27 -3.37 -5.79 0.55
C GLY A 27 -3.98 -6.34 1.82
N CYS A 28 -5.12 -7.01 1.64
CA CYS A 28 -5.72 -7.84 2.65
C CYS A 28 -4.72 -8.96 3.01
N TYR A 29 -3.85 -8.73 3.97
CA TYR A 29 -3.16 -9.81 4.68
C TYR A 29 -4.09 -10.28 5.80
N GLY A 30 -5.22 -10.82 5.37
CA GLY A 30 -6.19 -11.48 6.24
C GLY A 30 -5.59 -12.79 6.72
N GLY A 31 -5.42 -12.88 8.04
CA GLY A 31 -5.70 -14.08 8.81
C GLY A 31 -4.94 -15.35 8.40
N ARG A 32 -3.69 -15.46 8.84
CA ARG A 32 -3.15 -16.69 9.42
C ARG A 32 -2.26 -16.28 10.58
N SER A 33 -2.19 -17.09 11.63
CA SER A 33 -1.06 -17.03 12.56
C SER A 33 0.20 -17.22 11.72
N VAL A 34 1.02 -16.18 11.51
CA VAL A 34 2.24 -16.31 10.71
C VAL A 34 3.38 -15.85 11.58
N ASP A 35 4.37 -16.72 11.73
CA ASP A 35 5.73 -16.34 12.10
C ASP A 35 6.11 -15.01 11.43
N LEU A 36 6.99 -14.22 12.05
CA LEU A 36 7.45 -12.97 11.43
C LEU A 36 7.80 -13.24 9.95
N PRO A 37 7.40 -12.35 9.02
CA PRO A 37 7.61 -12.61 7.61
C PRO A 37 9.11 -12.81 7.35
N THR A 38 9.48 -14.02 6.95
CA THR A 38 10.85 -14.38 6.57
C THR A 38 11.15 -14.05 5.10
N SER A 39 10.12 -13.67 4.33
CA SER A 39 10.23 -13.21 2.95
C SER A 39 10.53 -11.71 2.89
N LEU A 40 11.54 -11.33 2.11
CA LEU A 40 11.95 -9.94 1.90
C LEU A 40 11.60 -9.48 0.48
N LEU A 41 11.02 -8.28 0.35
CA LEU A 41 10.84 -7.60 -0.94
C LEU A 41 11.96 -6.60 -1.16
N VAL A 42 12.84 -6.90 -2.12
CA VAL A 42 13.94 -6.01 -2.52
C VAL A 42 13.54 -5.26 -3.79
N ARG A 43 13.54 -3.92 -3.74
CA ARG A 43 13.19 -3.04 -4.89
C ARG A 43 14.41 -2.24 -5.33
N ASN A 44 14.28 -1.59 -6.49
CA ASN A 44 15.32 -0.71 -7.04
C ASN A 44 16.65 -1.44 -7.34
N LEU A 45 16.54 -2.69 -7.80
CA LEU A 45 17.69 -3.43 -8.32
C LEU A 45 18.07 -2.91 -9.70
N ARG A 46 19.36 -2.98 -10.02
CA ARG A 46 19.83 -2.71 -11.38
C ARG A 46 19.28 -3.78 -12.33
N TYR A 47 19.15 -3.43 -13.60
CA TYR A 47 18.63 -4.35 -14.62
C TYR A 47 19.50 -5.61 -14.82
N ASP A 48 20.79 -5.51 -14.52
CA ASP A 48 21.77 -6.60 -14.60
C ASP A 48 21.88 -7.45 -13.33
N CYS A 49 21.12 -7.16 -12.27
CA CYS A 49 21.14 -7.94 -11.03
C CYS A 49 20.67 -9.37 -11.27
N ARG A 50 21.49 -10.34 -10.84
CA ARG A 50 21.17 -11.77 -10.93
C ARG A 50 20.84 -12.36 -9.56
N GLN A 51 20.28 -13.56 -9.59
CA GLN A 51 19.94 -14.31 -8.38
C GLN A 51 21.19 -14.57 -7.52
N GLU A 52 22.36 -14.78 -8.15
CA GLU A 52 23.62 -15.01 -7.44
C GLU A 52 24.07 -13.78 -6.64
N ASP A 53 23.81 -12.57 -7.14
CA ASP A 53 24.18 -11.33 -6.46
C ASP A 53 23.36 -11.12 -5.19
N LEU A 54 22.05 -11.43 -5.27
CA LEU A 54 21.17 -11.43 -4.11
C LEU A 54 21.59 -12.49 -3.11
N ARG A 55 21.85 -13.72 -3.58
CA ARG A 55 22.27 -14.83 -2.73
C ARG A 55 23.52 -14.47 -1.92
N ARG A 56 24.58 -14.01 -2.59
CA ARG A 56 25.84 -13.59 -1.94
C ARG A 56 25.62 -12.48 -0.90
N SER A 57 24.70 -11.56 -1.16
CA SER A 57 24.43 -10.42 -0.28
C SER A 57 23.64 -10.81 0.98
N PHE A 58 22.73 -11.78 0.87
CA PHE A 58 21.84 -12.17 1.97
C PHE A 58 22.28 -13.43 2.74
N GLU A 59 23.13 -14.29 2.16
CA GLU A 59 23.61 -15.54 2.80
C GLU A 59 24.42 -15.29 4.08
N GLN A 60 25.02 -14.10 4.22
CA GLN A 60 25.70 -13.67 5.45
C GLN A 60 24.76 -13.50 6.65
N PHE A 61 23.46 -13.27 6.42
CA PHE A 61 22.47 -13.11 7.49
C PHE A 61 21.81 -14.43 7.88
N GLY A 62 22.08 -15.50 7.14
CA GLY A 62 21.56 -16.83 7.42
C GLY A 62 21.22 -17.63 6.16
N PRO A 63 20.72 -18.86 6.34
CA PRO A 63 20.34 -19.72 5.23
C PRO A 63 19.17 -19.10 4.45
N LEU A 64 19.33 -19.03 3.13
CA LEU A 64 18.29 -18.57 2.23
C LEU A 64 17.42 -19.74 1.80
N ARG A 65 16.10 -19.57 1.98
CA ARG A 65 15.11 -20.58 1.64
C ARG A 65 14.83 -20.64 0.13
N ASP A 66 14.69 -19.47 -0.49
CA ASP A 66 14.37 -19.29 -1.91
C ASP A 66 14.67 -17.83 -2.34
N ILE A 67 14.85 -17.56 -3.64
CA ILE A 67 15.15 -16.23 -4.20
C ILE A 67 14.43 -16.00 -5.52
#